data_AF-A0AAV9NWJ7-F1
#
_entry.id   AF-A0AAV9NWJ7-F1
#
_cell.length_a   1.000
_cell.length_b   1.000
_cell.length_c   1.000
_cell.angle_alpha   90.00
_cell.angle_beta   90.00
_cell.angle_gamma   90.00
#
_symmetry.space_group_name_H-M   'P 1'
#
loop_
_entity.id
_entity.type
_entity.pdbx_description
1 polymer ?
#
loop_
_entity_poly.entity_id
_entity_poly.type
_entity_poly.pdbx_seq_one_letter_code
_entity_poly.pdbx_strand_id
1 'polypeptide(L)'
;MANIVSIGDTRYLVDVGYGADGPSQPLPLVSGTSRGGLPGQDISLRHECLSQHQDPVQRVWIYATRKDFGSWNDVYHFAETEFFPADFDVLNYYNMNLSSFAKTIVVQRFLLEEDTAEENPCGFLLLIRDQLFLRKDGGQETLEIFRTEDQRLRAFQQYFNIVLTQEQAEAIRGAPSELKERIQTEGEG
;
A
#
# COMPACT_ATOMS: atom_id res chain seq x y z
N MET A 1 -4.33 4.58 -8.25
CA MET A 1 -4.23 4.24 -9.70
C MET A 1 -4.48 2.76 -9.80
N ALA A 2 -5.22 2.31 -10.82
CA ALA A 2 -5.48 0.90 -11.08
C ALA A 2 -5.28 0.67 -12.58
N ASN A 3 -4.61 -0.42 -12.96
CA ASN A 3 -4.48 -0.78 -14.38
C ASN A 3 -5.46 -1.88 -14.71
N ILE A 4 -6.13 -1.76 -15.86
CA ILE A 4 -6.94 -2.83 -16.43
C ILE A 4 -6.17 -3.43 -17.61
N VAL A 5 -5.76 -4.69 -17.48
CA VAL A 5 -4.98 -5.40 -18.50
C VAL A 5 -5.84 -6.47 -19.14
N SER A 6 -5.84 -6.55 -20.48
CA SER A 6 -6.57 -7.58 -21.21
C SER A 6 -5.62 -8.69 -21.68
N ILE A 7 -5.93 -9.94 -21.37
CA ILE A 7 -5.21 -11.13 -21.85
C ILE A 7 -6.26 -12.06 -22.47
N GLY A 8 -6.22 -12.19 -23.80
CA GLY A 8 -7.33 -12.80 -24.55
C GLY A 8 -8.63 -12.06 -24.29
N ASP A 9 -9.69 -12.80 -23.97
CA ASP A 9 -11.02 -12.24 -23.69
C ASP A 9 -11.21 -11.83 -22.22
N THR A 10 -10.20 -12.01 -21.36
CA THR A 10 -10.31 -11.72 -19.93
C THR A 10 -9.60 -10.42 -19.58
N ARG A 11 -10.28 -9.57 -18.79
CA ARG A 11 -9.74 -8.32 -18.24
C ARG A 11 -9.37 -8.51 -16.79
N TYR A 12 -8.25 -7.94 -16.36
CA TYR A 12 -7.71 -8.06 -15.02
C TYR A 12 -7.40 -6.70 -14.42
N LEU A 13 -7.74 -6.53 -13.13
CA LEU A 13 -7.15 -5.50 -12.29
C LEU A 13 -5.72 -5.91 -12.00
N VAL A 14 -4.78 -5.03 -12.34
CA VAL A 14 -3.37 -5.12 -12.00
C VAL A 14 -2.98 -3.84 -11.27
N ASP A 15 -2.72 -3.96 -9.97
CA ASP A 15 -2.36 -2.84 -9.13
C ASP A 15 -1.16 -3.21 -8.26
N VAL A 16 -0.03 -2.59 -8.58
CA VAL A 16 1.24 -2.72 -7.87
C VAL A 16 1.58 -1.47 -7.06
N GLY A 17 0.66 -0.50 -7.00
CA GLY A 17 0.86 0.83 -6.44
C GLY A 17 0.09 1.09 -5.14
N TYR A 18 -0.92 0.28 -4.79
CA TYR A 18 -1.74 0.55 -3.60
C TYR A 18 -0.93 0.45 -2.31
N GLY A 19 -0.40 -0.73 -1.99
CA GLY A 19 -0.26 -1.00 -0.57
C GLY A 19 0.04 -2.41 -0.15
N ALA A 20 0.40 -2.51 1.12
CA ALA A 20 0.29 -3.71 1.93
C ALA A 20 -1.09 -4.41 1.87
N ASP A 21 -2.20 -3.68 1.72
CA ASP A 21 -3.54 -4.25 1.53
C ASP A 21 -3.97 -4.33 0.04
N GLY A 22 -3.05 -4.05 -0.89
CA GLY A 22 -3.30 -4.13 -2.33
C GLY A 22 -3.39 -5.57 -2.84
N PRO A 23 -3.88 -5.80 -4.07
CA PRO A 23 -3.93 -7.14 -4.62
C PRO A 23 -2.51 -7.66 -4.87
N SER A 24 -2.20 -8.86 -4.38
CA SER A 24 -0.91 -9.53 -4.59
C SER A 24 -0.83 -10.30 -5.91
N GLN A 25 -1.93 -10.32 -6.68
CA GLN A 25 -2.08 -11.05 -7.93
C GLN A 25 -3.09 -10.36 -8.86
N PRO A 26 -3.00 -10.55 -10.18
CA PRO A 26 -4.02 -10.07 -11.10
C PRO A 26 -5.40 -10.60 -10.75
N LEU A 27 -6.38 -9.71 -10.65
CA LEU A 27 -7.76 -10.07 -10.33
C LEU A 27 -8.65 -9.95 -11.58
N PRO A 28 -9.26 -11.05 -12.08
CA PRO A 28 -10.23 -10.96 -13.16
C PRO A 28 -11.36 -10.00 -12.78
N LEU A 29 -11.78 -9.14 -13.71
CA LEU A 29 -12.93 -8.23 -13.55
C LEU A 29 -14.24 -9.04 -13.59
N VAL A 30 -14.48 -9.80 -12.54
CA VAL A 30 -15.68 -10.64 -12.34
C VAL A 30 -16.28 -10.27 -10.98
N SER A 31 -17.45 -9.63 -11.03
CA SER A 31 -18.12 -9.14 -9.83
C SER A 31 -18.54 -10.27 -8.89
N GLY A 32 -18.29 -10.10 -7.59
CA GLY A 32 -18.78 -10.98 -6.53
C GLY A 32 -17.99 -12.26 -6.32
N THR A 33 -16.90 -12.48 -7.08
CA THR A 33 -16.03 -13.64 -6.86
C THR A 33 -14.96 -13.28 -5.82
N SER A 34 -14.84 -14.09 -4.77
CA SER A 34 -13.73 -14.01 -3.81
C SER A 34 -12.57 -14.91 -4.23
N ARG A 35 -11.34 -14.49 -3.94
CA ARG A 35 -10.10 -15.25 -4.11
C ARG A 35 -9.24 -15.11 -2.86
N GLY A 36 -8.34 -16.06 -2.63
CA GLY A 36 -7.29 -15.88 -1.63
C GLY A 36 -6.35 -14.74 -2.03
N GLY A 37 -6.00 -13.89 -1.07
CA GLY A 37 -4.93 -12.90 -1.17
C GLY A 37 -3.68 -13.40 -0.45
N LEU A 38 -3.12 -12.56 0.43
CA LEU A 38 -2.10 -13.00 1.38
C LEU A 38 -2.65 -14.06 2.36
N PRO A 39 -1.79 -14.82 3.08
CA PRO A 39 -2.23 -15.74 4.11
C PRO A 39 -3.18 -15.08 5.13
N GLY A 40 -4.36 -15.70 5.32
CA GLY A 40 -5.43 -15.15 6.18
C GLY A 40 -6.22 -13.99 5.56
N GLN A 41 -6.11 -13.76 4.25
CA GLN A 41 -6.83 -12.71 3.54
C GLN A 41 -7.62 -13.26 2.35
N ASP A 42 -8.87 -12.83 2.23
CA ASP A 42 -9.64 -12.93 1.00
C ASP A 42 -9.73 -11.57 0.32
N ILE A 43 -9.77 -11.59 -1.01
CA ILE A 43 -9.89 -10.42 -1.87
C ILE A 43 -11.03 -10.61 -2.87
N SER A 44 -11.69 -9.52 -3.24
CA SER A 44 -12.83 -9.57 -4.16
C SER A 44 -12.97 -8.27 -4.94
N LEU A 45 -13.58 -8.38 -6.12
CA LEU A 45 -14.05 -7.24 -6.92
C LEU A 45 -15.58 -7.24 -6.95
N ARG A 46 -16.18 -6.07 -6.74
CA ARG A 46 -17.63 -5.87 -6.90
C ARG A 46 -17.89 -4.73 -7.86
N HIS A 47 -18.80 -4.92 -8.81
CA HIS A 47 -19.16 -3.88 -9.78
C HIS A 47 -20.50 -3.26 -9.40
N GLU A 48 -20.45 -2.19 -8.62
CA GLU A 48 -21.58 -1.69 -7.85
C GLU A 48 -21.77 -0.17 -7.99
N CYS A 49 -22.95 0.31 -7.62
CA CYS A 49 -23.22 1.73 -7.46
C CYS A 49 -22.72 2.16 -6.09
N LEU A 50 -21.92 3.23 -6.01
CA LEU A 50 -21.58 3.84 -4.73
C LEU A 50 -22.76 4.66 -4.20
N SER A 51 -22.86 4.76 -2.87
CA SER A 51 -23.90 5.57 -2.22
C SER A 51 -23.77 7.07 -2.52
N GLN A 52 -22.58 7.52 -2.91
CA GLN A 52 -22.31 8.90 -3.33
C GLN A 52 -22.76 9.21 -4.77
N HIS A 53 -23.00 8.19 -5.61
CA HIS A 53 -23.45 8.43 -6.99
C HIS A 53 -24.87 9.00 -7.00
N GLN A 54 -25.07 10.07 -7.77
CA GLN A 54 -26.40 10.61 -8.05
C GLN A 54 -27.09 9.88 -9.20
N ASP A 55 -26.31 9.38 -10.16
CA ASP A 55 -26.81 8.52 -11.22
C ASP A 55 -26.89 7.06 -10.74
N PRO A 56 -28.10 6.47 -10.61
CA PRO A 56 -28.28 5.11 -10.12
C PRO A 56 -27.81 4.03 -11.10
N VAL A 57 -27.49 4.35 -12.36
CA VAL A 57 -26.92 3.38 -13.32
C VAL A 57 -25.40 3.40 -13.32
N GLN A 58 -24.76 4.43 -12.75
CA GLN A 58 -23.30 4.51 -12.68
C GLN A 58 -22.74 3.37 -11.84
N ARG A 59 -21.71 2.70 -12.35
CA ARG A 59 -21.03 1.60 -11.68
C ARG A 59 -19.52 1.86 -11.66
N VAL A 60 -18.88 1.39 -10.60
CA VAL A 60 -17.43 1.33 -10.46
C VAL A 60 -17.05 -0.05 -9.93
N TRP A 61 -15.81 -0.44 -10.17
CA TRP A 61 -15.23 -1.60 -9.52
C TRP A 61 -14.76 -1.21 -8.13
N ILE A 62 -15.15 -2.01 -7.14
CA ILE A 62 -14.75 -1.87 -5.74
C ILE A 62 -13.83 -3.04 -5.43
N TYR A 63 -12.57 -2.75 -5.10
CA TYR A 63 -11.64 -3.72 -4.55
C TYR A 63 -11.82 -3.78 -3.04
N ALA A 64 -12.07 -4.98 -2.53
CA ALA A 64 -12.35 -5.23 -1.13
C ALA A 64 -11.51 -6.38 -0.59
N THR A 65 -11.17 -6.28 0.69
CA THR A 65 -10.43 -7.33 1.42
C THR A 65 -11.24 -7.79 2.62
N ARG A 66 -11.07 -9.05 3.01
CA ARG A 66 -11.56 -9.60 4.27
C ARG A 66 -10.40 -10.32 4.94
N LYS A 67 -10.20 -10.07 6.22
CA LYS A 67 -9.22 -10.77 7.05
C LYS A 67 -9.93 -11.91 7.77
N ASP A 68 -9.44 -13.13 7.59
CA ASP A 68 -10.01 -14.37 8.12
C ASP A 68 -11.53 -14.44 7.87
N PHE A 69 -12.31 -14.70 8.91
CA PHE A 69 -13.78 -14.73 8.87
C PHE A 69 -14.44 -13.39 9.25
N GLY A 70 -13.70 -12.29 9.13
CA GLY A 70 -14.16 -10.94 9.46
C GLY A 70 -15.15 -10.35 8.44
N SER A 71 -15.43 -9.05 8.57
CA SER A 71 -16.21 -8.31 7.58
C SER A 71 -15.36 -7.95 6.34
N TRP A 72 -16.02 -7.86 5.19
CA TRP A 72 -15.43 -7.21 4.01
C TRP A 72 -15.19 -5.73 4.30
N ASN A 73 -14.01 -5.25 3.90
CA ASN A 73 -13.61 -3.86 3.97
C ASN A 73 -13.29 -3.37 2.56
N ASP A 74 -13.97 -2.31 2.15
CA ASP A 74 -13.71 -1.67 0.87
C ASP A 74 -12.39 -0.90 0.97
N VAL A 75 -11.47 -1.22 0.06
CA VAL A 75 -10.11 -0.68 0.06
C VAL A 75 -10.05 0.55 -0.84
N TYR A 76 -10.48 0.40 -2.09
CA TYR A 76 -10.65 1.50 -3.03
C TYR A 76 -11.64 1.12 -4.13
N HIS A 77 -12.01 2.11 -4.96
CA HIS A 77 -12.81 1.91 -6.15
C HIS A 77 -12.17 2.57 -7.37
N PHE A 78 -12.52 2.11 -8.56
CA PHE A 78 -12.05 2.66 -9.84
C PHE A 78 -13.10 2.51 -10.94
N ALA A 79 -13.14 3.47 -11.85
CA ALA A 79 -13.93 3.40 -13.07
C ALA A 79 -13.11 2.75 -14.20
N GLU A 80 -13.78 2.28 -15.25
CA GLU A 80 -13.11 1.78 -16.46
C GLU A 80 -12.69 2.89 -17.44
N THR A 81 -13.03 4.15 -17.15
CA THR A 81 -12.62 5.30 -17.96
C THR A 81 -11.10 5.36 -18.05
N GLU A 82 -10.58 5.56 -19.26
CA GLU A 82 -9.15 5.69 -19.50
C GLU A 82 -8.61 7.01 -18.91
N PHE A 83 -7.45 6.93 -18.26
CA PHE A 83 -6.71 8.08 -17.73
C PHE A 83 -5.40 8.22 -18.50
N PHE A 84 -5.07 9.46 -18.85
CA PHE A 84 -3.82 9.82 -19.50
C PHE A 84 -2.79 10.30 -18.47
N PRO A 85 -1.49 10.36 -18.84
CA PRO A 85 -0.45 10.87 -17.94
C PRO A 85 -0.78 12.23 -17.29
N ALA A 86 -1.38 13.16 -18.05
CA ALA A 86 -1.77 14.47 -17.53
C ALA A 86 -2.85 14.41 -16.43
N ASP A 87 -3.76 13.43 -16.49
CA ASP A 87 -4.76 13.24 -15.43
C ASP A 87 -4.08 12.81 -14.12
N PHE A 88 -3.04 11.98 -14.23
CA PHE A 88 -2.26 11.57 -13.06
C PHE A 88 -1.41 12.69 -12.48
N ASP A 89 -0.89 13.62 -13.30
CA ASP A 89 -0.17 14.80 -12.79
C ASP A 89 -1.10 15.65 -11.90
N VAL A 90 -2.33 15.87 -12.34
CA VAL A 90 -3.35 16.60 -11.57
C VAL A 90 -3.73 15.86 -10.29
N LEU A 91 -3.98 14.55 -10.37
CA LEU A 91 -4.34 13.74 -9.20
C LEU A 91 -3.18 13.63 -8.18
N ASN A 92 -1.94 13.53 -8.66
CA ASN A 92 -0.76 13.44 -7.82
C ASN A 92 -0.51 14.74 -7.05
N TYR A 93 -0.92 15.89 -7.59
CA TYR A 93 -0.75 17.18 -6.90
C TYR A 93 -1.33 17.17 -5.49
N TYR A 94 -2.58 16.71 -5.32
CA TYR A 94 -3.20 16.62 -3.99
C TYR A 94 -2.42 15.69 -3.06
N ASN A 95 -2.05 14.51 -3.55
CA ASN A 95 -1.34 13.50 -2.76
C ASN A 95 0.04 13.99 -2.30
N MET A 96 0.79 14.65 -3.18
CA MET A 96 2.16 15.11 -2.93
C MET A 96 2.26 16.45 -2.21
N ASN A 97 1.18 17.25 -2.16
CA ASN A 97 1.23 18.59 -1.53
C ASN A 97 0.28 18.75 -0.34
N LEU A 98 -0.92 18.19 -0.42
CA LEU A 98 -2.01 18.51 0.52
C LEU A 98 -2.35 17.34 1.44
N SER A 99 -2.15 16.11 0.99
CA SER A 99 -2.46 14.92 1.78
C SER A 99 -1.44 14.65 2.90
N SER A 100 -1.78 13.74 3.80
CA SER A 100 -0.85 13.25 4.84
C SER A 100 0.38 12.54 4.26
N PHE A 101 0.30 11.97 3.05
CA PHE A 101 1.41 11.30 2.39
C PHE A 101 2.57 12.26 2.07
N ALA A 102 2.29 13.55 1.87
CA ALA A 102 3.33 14.58 1.67
C ALA A 102 4.26 14.76 2.89
N LYS A 103 3.87 14.26 4.05
CA LYS A 103 4.57 14.45 5.34
C LYS A 103 4.83 13.13 6.07
N THR A 104 4.45 12.01 5.48
CA THR A 104 4.52 10.69 6.12
C THR A 104 5.40 9.79 5.28
N ILE A 105 6.49 9.27 5.87
CA ILE A 105 7.24 8.19 5.26
C ILE A 105 6.41 6.91 5.35
N VAL A 106 6.15 6.31 4.20
CA VAL A 106 5.57 4.99 4.05
C VAL A 106 6.46 4.22 3.08
N VAL A 107 6.98 3.07 3.50
CA VAL A 107 7.76 2.18 2.65
C VAL A 107 7.24 0.77 2.88
N GLN A 108 7.02 0.02 1.81
CA GLN A 108 6.41 -1.30 1.90
C GLN A 108 7.04 -2.27 0.92
N ARG A 109 7.00 -3.56 1.24
CA ARG A 109 7.50 -4.63 0.38
C ARG A 109 6.75 -5.92 0.68
N PHE A 110 6.19 -6.58 -0.34
CA PHE A 110 5.71 -7.95 -0.19
C PHE A 110 6.88 -8.91 0.01
N LEU A 111 6.64 -9.94 0.82
CA LEU A 111 7.57 -11.04 1.06
C LEU A 111 7.09 -12.25 0.27
N LEU A 112 8.03 -12.95 -0.33
CA LEU A 112 7.79 -14.20 -1.05
C LEU A 112 8.13 -15.39 -0.15
N GLU A 113 7.46 -16.52 -0.35
CA GLU A 113 7.88 -17.78 0.27
C GLU A 113 9.27 -18.18 -0.21
N GLU A 114 10.14 -18.58 0.73
CA GLU A 114 11.45 -19.13 0.41
C GLU A 114 11.30 -20.61 0.01
N ASP A 115 12.12 -21.09 -0.94
CA ASP A 115 12.24 -22.49 -1.36
C ASP A 115 11.04 -23.14 -2.08
N THR A 116 10.10 -22.34 -2.60
CA THR A 116 9.06 -22.84 -3.52
C THR A 116 9.37 -22.44 -4.97
N ALA A 117 8.99 -23.29 -5.93
CA ALA A 117 9.13 -22.97 -7.36
C ALA A 117 8.19 -21.86 -7.82
N GLU A 118 7.19 -21.53 -6.99
CA GLU A 118 6.20 -20.49 -7.22
C GLU A 118 6.50 -19.31 -6.27
N GLU A 119 6.80 -18.14 -6.83
CA GLU A 119 7.05 -16.90 -6.09
C GLU A 119 5.75 -16.35 -5.45
N ASN A 120 5.21 -17.07 -4.46
CA ASN A 120 3.94 -16.74 -3.82
C ASN A 120 4.13 -15.72 -2.68
N PRO A 121 3.40 -14.60 -2.67
CA PRO A 121 3.46 -13.63 -1.58
C PRO A 121 2.90 -14.19 -0.27
N CYS A 122 3.71 -14.23 0.80
CA CYS A 122 3.34 -14.75 2.12
C CYS A 122 3.15 -13.68 3.21
N GLY A 123 3.49 -12.43 2.91
CA GLY A 123 3.41 -11.34 3.88
C GLY A 123 3.94 -10.03 3.33
N PHE A 124 4.15 -9.07 4.20
CA PHE A 124 4.78 -7.80 3.85
C PHE A 124 5.55 -7.18 5.01
N LEU A 125 6.54 -6.35 4.65
CA LEU A 125 7.13 -5.35 5.52
C LEU A 125 6.45 -4.02 5.25
N LEU A 126 6.16 -3.27 6.31
CA LEU A 126 5.64 -1.91 6.23
C LEU A 126 6.36 -1.04 7.26
N LEU A 127 7.05 -0.03 6.75
CA LEU A 127 7.60 1.07 7.53
C LEU A 127 6.65 2.25 7.40
N ILE A 128 6.13 2.73 8.53
CA ILE A 128 5.34 3.96 8.61
C ILE A 128 5.94 4.88 9.67
N ARG A 129 6.30 6.10 9.26
CA ARG A 129 6.97 7.10 10.10
C ARG A 129 8.27 6.57 10.71
N ASP A 130 8.22 6.12 11.96
CA ASP A 130 9.33 5.63 12.78
C ASP A 130 9.23 4.14 13.09
N GLN A 131 8.21 3.44 12.61
CA GLN A 131 7.94 2.05 12.98
C GLN A 131 8.02 1.13 11.78
N LEU A 132 8.78 0.05 11.93
CA LEU A 132 8.84 -1.06 10.99
C LEU A 132 8.07 -2.25 11.58
N PHE A 133 7.13 -2.80 10.82
CA PHE A 133 6.44 -4.02 11.19
C PHE A 133 6.41 -5.03 10.05
N LEU A 134 6.39 -6.29 10.45
CA LEU A 134 6.19 -7.46 9.63
C LEU A 134 4.76 -7.93 9.79
N ARG A 135 4.09 -8.21 8.68
CA ARG A 135 2.88 -9.01 8.68
C ARG A 135 3.13 -10.31 7.94
N LYS A 136 2.90 -11.44 8.61
CA LYS A 136 3.04 -12.78 8.06
C LYS A 136 2.15 -13.74 8.84
N ASP A 137 1.68 -14.81 8.20
CA ASP A 137 0.94 -15.91 8.85
C ASP A 137 -0.27 -15.44 9.69
N GLY A 138 -0.98 -14.42 9.22
CA GLY A 138 -2.14 -13.82 9.91
C GLY A 138 -1.79 -12.89 11.09
N GLY A 139 -0.53 -12.82 11.52
CA GLY A 139 -0.04 -11.98 12.62
C GLY A 139 0.67 -10.70 12.15
N GLN A 140 0.84 -9.76 13.08
CA GLN A 140 1.65 -8.56 12.92
C GLN A 140 2.64 -8.41 14.07
N GLU A 141 3.91 -8.15 13.75
CA GLU A 141 4.99 -7.96 14.70
C GLU A 141 5.72 -6.64 14.40
N THR A 142 5.95 -5.81 15.42
CA THR A 142 6.84 -4.65 15.30
C THR A 142 8.28 -5.12 15.37
N LEU A 143 9.04 -4.93 14.28
CA LEU A 143 10.44 -5.31 14.20
C LEU A 143 11.37 -4.25 14.81
N GLU A 144 11.07 -2.96 14.56
CA GLU A 144 11.94 -1.87 15.00
C GLU A 144 11.16 -0.55 15.17
N ILE A 145 11.64 0.29 16.11
CA ILE A 145 11.20 1.68 16.28
C ILE A 145 12.43 2.57 16.19
N PHE A 146 12.53 3.36 15.11
CA PHE A 146 13.67 4.23 14.83
C PHE A 146 13.59 5.52 15.65
N ARG A 147 14.72 5.91 16.25
CA ARG A 147 14.87 7.15 17.01
C ARG A 147 15.58 8.25 16.22
N THR A 148 16.38 7.88 15.23
CA THR A 148 17.13 8.82 14.39
C THR A 148 16.92 8.53 12.91
N GLU A 149 17.13 9.55 12.08
CA GLU A 149 17.06 9.39 10.62
C GLU A 149 18.10 8.39 10.11
N ASP A 150 19.32 8.39 10.67
CA ASP A 150 20.38 7.44 10.29
C ASP A 150 20.00 5.97 10.54
N GLN A 151 19.20 5.69 11.58
CA GLN A 151 18.65 4.35 11.80
C GLN A 151 17.64 4.01 10.71
N ARG A 152 16.72 4.92 10.41
CA ARG A 152 15.70 4.73 9.38
C ARG A 152 16.29 4.55 7.98
N LEU A 153 17.34 5.30 7.64
CA LEU A 153 18.05 5.18 6.36
C LEU A 153 18.76 3.85 6.20
N ARG A 154 19.39 3.32 7.27
CA ARG A 154 19.95 1.96 7.25
C ARG A 154 18.87 0.91 7.05
N ALA A 155 17.69 1.11 7.63
CA ALA A 155 16.56 0.21 7.45
C ALA A 155 16.02 0.20 6.02
N PHE A 156 16.04 1.33 5.29
CA PHE A 156 15.69 1.36 3.86
C PHE A 156 16.54 0.39 3.05
N GLN A 157 17.85 0.36 3.29
CA GLN A 157 18.74 -0.57 2.60
C GLN A 157 18.49 -2.01 3.07
N GLN A 158 18.49 -2.25 4.39
CA GLN A 158 18.42 -3.59 4.95
C GLN A 158 17.10 -4.32 4.65
N TYR A 159 15.98 -3.60 4.75
CA TYR A 159 14.64 -4.22 4.66
C TYR A 159 13.95 -4.01 3.32
N PHE A 160 14.31 -2.95 2.59
CA PHE A 160 13.62 -2.56 1.36
C PHE A 160 14.53 -2.51 0.13
N ASN A 161 15.84 -2.75 0.28
CA ASN A 161 16.84 -2.61 -0.79
C ASN A 161 16.86 -1.22 -1.43
N ILE A 162 16.49 -0.19 -0.67
CA ILE A 162 16.50 1.21 -1.11
C ILE A 162 17.77 1.86 -0.55
N VAL A 163 18.65 2.32 -1.44
CA VAL A 163 19.86 3.06 -1.08
C VAL A 163 19.71 4.49 -1.57
N LEU A 164 19.70 5.43 -0.63
CA LEU A 164 19.73 6.85 -0.95
C LEU A 164 21.18 7.30 -1.17
N THR A 165 21.37 8.17 -2.15
CA THR A 165 22.63 8.92 -2.28
C THR A 165 22.81 9.86 -1.08
N GLN A 166 24.04 10.33 -0.86
CA GLN A 166 24.31 11.30 0.19
C GLN A 166 23.45 12.57 0.05
N GLU A 167 23.31 13.10 -1.18
CA GLU A 167 22.48 14.27 -1.46
C GLU A 167 21.01 14.04 -1.10
N GLN A 168 20.44 12.88 -1.46
CA GLN A 168 19.07 12.52 -1.12
C GLN A 168 18.85 12.36 0.39
N ALA A 169 19.82 11.78 1.10
CA ALA A 169 19.76 11.66 2.55
C ALA A 169 19.85 13.04 3.23
N GLU A 170 20.73 13.91 2.75
CA GLU A 170 20.86 15.29 3.25
C GLU A 170 19.59 16.12 2.98
N ALA A 171 18.91 15.90 1.86
CA ALA A 171 17.66 16.59 1.52
C ALA A 171 16.48 16.28 2.46
N ILE A 172 16.56 15.20 3.26
CA ILE A 172 15.55 14.89 4.29
C ILE A 172 15.66 15.88 5.46
N ARG A 173 16.85 16.44 5.71
CA ARG A 173 17.08 17.34 6.84
C ARG A 173 16.19 18.59 6.74
N GLY A 174 15.42 18.85 7.78
CA GLY A 174 14.45 19.96 7.83
C GLY A 174 13.12 19.67 7.14
N ALA A 175 12.96 18.51 6.48
CA ALA A 175 11.68 18.11 5.90
C ALA A 175 10.64 17.81 7.01
N PRO A 176 9.34 18.01 6.75
CA PRO A 176 8.29 17.69 7.71
C PRO A 176 8.27 16.22 8.18
N SER A 177 8.86 15.32 7.39
CA SER A 177 8.92 13.88 7.63
C SER A 177 10.20 13.42 8.34
N GLU A 178 11.17 14.31 8.57
CA GLU A 178 12.43 14.02 9.26
C GLU A 178 12.15 13.49 10.68
N LEU A 179 12.81 12.38 11.05
CA LEU A 179 12.81 11.94 12.44
C LEU A 179 13.72 12.83 13.27
N LYS A 180 13.09 13.63 14.13
CA LYS A 180 13.79 14.37 15.17
C LYS A 180 13.99 13.47 16.38
N GLU A 181 15.22 13.44 16.88
CA GLU A 181 15.53 12.73 18.11
C GLU A 181 14.60 13.23 19.23
N ARG A 182 13.82 12.32 19.81
CA ARG A 182 12.95 12.67 20.93
C ARG A 182 13.85 12.90 22.13
N ILE A 183 14.06 14.17 22.49
CA ILE A 183 14.62 14.52 23.80
C ILE A 183 13.61 14.02 24.83
N GLN A 184 14.00 13.04 25.65
CA GLN A 184 13.24 12.71 26.85
C GLN A 184 13.28 13.96 27.73
N THR A 185 12.17 14.68 27.83
CA THR A 185 11.97 15.56 28.98
C THR A 185 11.77 14.65 30.18
N GLU A 186 12.85 14.36 30.89
CA GLU A 186 12.78 13.85 32.25
C GLU A 186 12.02 14.86 33.12
N GLY A 187 10.92 14.41 33.73
CA GLY A 187 10.40 14.97 34.97
C GLY A 187 9.37 16.08 34.85
N GLU A 188 8.11 15.73 35.08
CA GLU A 188 7.35 16.37 36.16
C GLU A 188 6.81 15.23 37.05
N GLY A 189 7.32 15.18 38.28
CA GLY A 189 6.82 14.31 39.35
C GLY A 189 5.68 14.95 40.13
#